data_AF-A0A3D4R0B9-F1
#
_entry.id   AF-A0A3D4R0B9-F1
#
_cell.length_a   1.000
_cell.length_b   1.000
_cell.length_c   1.000
_cell.angle_alpha   90.00
_cell.angle_beta   90.00
_cell.angle_gamma   90.00
#
_symmetry.space_group_name_H-M   'P 1'
#
loop_
_entity.id
_entity.type
_entity.pdbx_description
1 polymer ?
#
loop_
_entity_poly.entity_id
_entity_poly.type
_entity_poly.pdbx_seq_one_letter_code
_entity_poly.pdbx_strand_id
1 'polypeptide(L)' 'MTKYERALLLGLAEEVILHLRTRLAEIENLHPRESALGIATFQQRLRNIEALLDCVKRDGERAV' A
#
# COMPACT_ATOMS: atom_id res chain seq x y z
N MET A 1 -15.75 7.74 14.47
CA MET A 1 -14.38 8.17 14.12
C MET A 1 -14.44 9.63 13.71
N THR A 2 -13.62 10.48 14.29
CA THR A 2 -13.56 11.90 13.95
C THR A 2 -12.87 12.11 12.60
N LYS A 3 -13.04 13.30 12.00
CA LYS A 3 -12.34 13.68 10.76
C LYS A 3 -10.81 13.60 10.89
N TYR A 4 -10.28 13.89 12.09
CA TYR A 4 -8.85 13.89 12.35
C TYR A 4 -8.31 12.47 12.55
N GLU A 5 -9.05 11.59 13.25
CA GLU A 5 -8.71 10.17 13.35
C GLU A 5 -8.68 9.52 11.96
N ARG A 6 -9.66 9.83 11.10
CA ARG A 6 -9.67 9.35 9.71
C ARG A 6 -8.45 9.81 8.93
N ALA A 7 -8.13 11.11 9.00
CA ALA A 7 -6.99 11.69 8.30
C ALA A 7 -5.66 11.09 8.77
N LEU A 8 -5.50 10.87 10.08
CA LEU A 8 -4.32 10.24 10.65
C LEU A 8 -4.16 8.80 10.15
N LEU A 9 -5.21 7.99 10.19
CA LEU A 9 -5.15 6.60 9.71
C LEU A 9 -4.87 6.52 8.21
N LEU A 10 -5.43 7.44 7.40
CA LEU A 10 -5.11 7.54 5.98
C LEU A 10 -3.64 7.88 5.75
N GLY A 11 -3.11 8.89 6.44
CA GLY A 11 -1.70 9.27 6.32
C GLY A 11 -0.75 8.14 6.73
N LEU A 12 -1.08 7.42 7.81
CA LEU A 12 -0.30 6.24 8.22
C LEU A 12 -0.35 5.12 7.18
N ALA A 13 -1.52 4.86 6.59
CA ALA A 13 -1.65 3.86 5.54
C ALA A 13 -0.85 4.23 4.28
N GLU A 14 -0.86 5.50 3.88
CA GLU A 14 -0.07 6.01 2.75
C GLU A 14 1.44 5.85 3.00
N GLU A 15 1.92 6.19 4.21
CA GLU A 15 3.33 6.04 4.58
C GLU A 15 3.77 4.57 4.57
N VAL A 16 2.94 3.67 5.09
CA VAL A 16 3.22 2.23 5.07
C VAL A 16 3.29 1.72 3.62
N ILE A 17 2.36 2.12 2.75
CA ILE A 17 2.39 1.72 1.33
C ILE A 17 3.65 2.25 0.65
N LEU A 18 4.04 3.49 0.91
CA LEU A 18 5.27 4.07 0.40
C LEU A 18 6.49 3.24 0.82
N HIS A 19 6.58 2.87 2.10
CA HIS A 19 7.65 2.03 2.60
C HIS A 19 7.69 0.65 1.91
N LEU A 20 6.54 0.01 1.72
CA LEU A 20 6.44 -1.30 1.06
C LEU A 20 6.86 -1.22 -0.42
N ARG A 21 6.53 -0.14 -1.13
CA ARG A 21 6.99 0.10 -2.51
C ARG A 21 8.50 0.24 -2.58
N THR A 22 9.09 1.01 -1.67
CA THR A 22 10.55 1.16 -1.60
C THR A 22 11.24 -0.18 -1.35
N ARG A 23 10.72 -0.98 -0.41
CA ARG A 23 11.25 -2.33 -0.13
C ARG A 23 11.14 -3.28 -1.32
N LEU A 24 10.01 -3.24 -2.03
CA LEU A 24 9.85 -4.04 -3.24
C LEU A 24 10.90 -3.68 -4.29
N ALA A 25 11.09 -2.39 -4.56
CA ALA A 25 12.09 -1.92 -5.51
C ALA A 25 13.52 -2.31 -5.10
N GLU A 26 13.85 -2.26 -3.82
CA GLU A 26 15.14 -2.75 -3.30
C GLU A 26 15.33 -4.25 -3.57
N ILE A 27 14.32 -5.07 -3.29
CA ILE A 27 14.37 -6.53 -3.51
C ILE A 27 14.50 -6.86 -4.99
N GLU A 28 13.74 -6.18 -5.86
CA GLU A 28 13.78 -6.36 -7.31
C GLU A 28 15.16 -6.04 -7.89
N ASN A 29 15.84 -5.02 -7.36
CA ASN A 29 17.20 -4.65 -7.78
C ASN A 29 18.27 -5.65 -7.32
N LEU A 30 18.07 -6.33 -6.18
CA LEU A 30 19.09 -7.21 -5.58
C LEU A 30 19.02 -8.67 -6.06
N HIS A 31 17.82 -9.23 -6.28
CA HIS A 31 17.66 -10.67 -6.55
C HIS A 31 16.62 -10.99 -7.65
N PRO A 32 16.87 -10.65 -8.92
CA PRO A 32 15.85 -10.74 -9.98
C PRO A 32 15.39 -12.17 -10.34
N ARG A 33 16.14 -13.23 -10.00
CA ARG A 33 15.82 -14.61 -10.43
C ARG A 33 15.50 -15.59 -9.30
N GLU A 34 16.19 -15.52 -8.18
CA GLU A 34 16.03 -16.49 -7.08
C GLU A 34 14.75 -16.26 -6.26
N SER A 35 14.14 -15.07 -6.38
CA SER A 35 12.96 -14.69 -5.59
C SER A 35 11.74 -14.32 -6.44
N ALA A 36 11.68 -14.70 -7.72
CA ALA A 36 10.61 -14.26 -8.64
C ALA A 36 9.18 -14.54 -8.13
N LEU A 37 8.93 -15.72 -7.54
CA LEU A 37 7.63 -16.05 -6.96
C LEU A 37 7.32 -15.23 -5.69
N GLY A 38 8.34 -14.97 -4.86
CA GLY A 38 8.21 -14.16 -3.66
C GLY A 38 7.90 -12.69 -4.00
N ILE A 39 8.61 -12.15 -4.99
CA ILE A 39 8.39 -10.79 -5.52
C ILE A 39 6.99 -10.67 -6.11
N ALA A 40 6.56 -11.61 -6.96
CA ALA A 40 5.22 -11.59 -7.54
C ALA A 40 4.12 -11.69 -6.46
N THR A 41 4.33 -12.51 -5.43
CA THR A 41 3.41 -12.61 -4.29
C THR A 41 3.33 -11.30 -3.50
N PHE A 42 4.48 -10.66 -3.25
CA PHE A 42 4.55 -9.37 -2.56
C PHE A 42 3.85 -8.28 -3.37
N GLN A 43 4.15 -8.16 -4.67
CA GLN A 43 3.50 -7.24 -5.58
C GLN A 43 1.97 -7.39 -5.55
N GLN A 44 1.47 -8.62 -5.59
CA GLN A 44 0.03 -8.86 -5.56
C GLN A 44 -0.60 -8.40 -4.24
N ARG A 45 0.05 -8.67 -3.11
CA ARG A 45 -0.44 -8.23 -1.79
C ARG A 45 -0.41 -6.71 -1.67
N LEU A 46 0.64 -6.06 -2.16
CA LEU A 46 0.74 -4.60 -2.16
C LEU A 46 -0.39 -3.97 -2.99
N ARG A 47 -0.65 -4.48 -4.20
CA ARG A 47 -1.78 -4.02 -5.03
C ARG A 47 -3.13 -4.15 -4.32
N ASN A 48 -3.35 -5.24 -3.57
CA ASN A 48 -4.60 -5.41 -2.82
C ASN A 48 -4.74 -4.34 -1.72
N ILE A 49 -3.65 -3.99 -1.03
CA ILE A 49 -3.65 -2.95 0.01
C ILE A 49 -3.91 -1.57 -0.60
N GLU A 50 -3.29 -1.28 -1.75
CA GLU A 50 -3.51 -0.04 -2.50
C GLU A 50 -4.97 0.10 -2.94
N ALA A 51 -5.56 -0.97 -3.49
CA ALA A 51 -6.97 -0.99 -3.86
C ALA A 51 -7.90 -0.74 -2.66
N LEU A 52 -7.58 -1.31 -1.49
CA LEU A 52 -8.34 -1.06 -0.26
C LEU A 52 -8.23 0.40 0.19
N LEU A 53 -7.04 1.00 0.13
CA LEU A 53 -6.85 2.40 0.44
C LEU A 53 -7.66 3.30 -0.49
N ASP A 54 -7.68 3.00 -1.79
CA ASP A 54 -8.47 3.73 -2.78
C ASP A 54 -9.98 3.64 -2.49
N CYS A 55 -10.48 2.46 -2.10
CA CYS A 55 -11.87 2.30 -1.66
C CYS A 55 -12.16 3.19 -0.44
N VAL A 56 -11.30 3.17 0.58
CA VAL A 56 -11.48 3.98 1.80
C VAL A 56 -11.46 5.47 1.49
N LYS A 57 -10.59 5.92 0.58
CA LYS A 57 -10.54 7.32 0.12
C LYS A 57 -11.86 7.73 -0.53
N ARG A 58 -12.34 6.95 -1.51
CA ARG A 58 -13.59 7.20 -2.26
C ARG A 58 -14.83 7.19 -1.36
N ASP A 59 -14.88 6.31 -0.37
CA ASP A 59 -16.00 6.28 0.59
C ASP A 59 -16.08 7.56 1.42
N GLY A 60 -14.94 8.17 1.75
CA GLY A 60 -14.93 9.46 2.44
C GLY A 60 -15.28 10.64 1.55
N GLU A 61 -14.99 10.57 0.25
CA GLU A 61 -15.41 11.62 -0.71
C GLU A 61 -16.93 11.60 -0.95
N ARG A 62 -17.57 10.43 -0.84
CA ARG A 62 -19.03 10.28 -0.98
C ARG A 62 -19.82 10.67 0.28
N ALA A 63 -19.16 10.78 1.42
CA ALA A 63 -19.78 11.07 2.71
C ALA A 63 -19.76 12.57 3.08
N VAL A 64 -19.31 13.44 2.18
CA VAL A 64 -19.21 14.90 2.34
C VAL A 64 -20.20 15.60 1.40
#